data_AF-A0A2N1PZD3-F1
#
_entry.id   AF-A0A2N1PZD3-F1
#
_cell.length_a   1.000
_cell.length_b   1.000
_cell.length_c   1.000
_cell.angle_alpha   90.00
_cell.angle_beta   90.00
_cell.angle_gamma   90.00
#
_symmetry.space_group_name_H-M   'P 1'
#
loop_
_entity.id
_entity.type
_entity.pdbx_description
1 polymer ?
#
loop_
_entity_poly.entity_id
_entity_poly.type
_entity_poly.pdbx_seq_one_letter_code
_entity_poly.pdbx_strand_id
1 'polypeptide(L)'
;YKAFFHDDFHIGDEGYQFLTENNSAKILDVFAKHLEQSDFEPSTIEGLIKQTGLDTETKGKALFMSLRIGTTGDMHGPSLPISLALLGKKRVLQRILQTTKRLRGDL
;
A
#
# COMPACT_ATOMS: atom_id res chain seq x y z
N TYR A 1 -7.52 13.62 -18.82
CA TYR A 1 -6.78 13.21 -17.61
C TYR A 1 -7.66 13.41 -16.37
N LYS A 2 -8.75 12.62 -16.23
CA LYS A 2 -9.74 12.74 -15.13
C LYS A 2 -9.78 11.51 -14.20
N ALA A 3 -9.04 10.45 -14.52
CA ALA A 3 -9.15 9.15 -13.84
C ALA A 3 -8.26 8.98 -12.60
N PHE A 4 -7.39 9.94 -12.27
CA PHE A 4 -6.44 9.80 -11.15
C PHE A 4 -6.95 10.30 -9.79
N PHE A 5 -8.12 10.95 -9.75
CA PHE A 5 -8.62 11.67 -8.56
C PHE A 5 -10.04 11.28 -8.14
N HIS A 6 -10.53 10.08 -8.47
CA HIS A 6 -11.72 9.58 -7.79
C HIS A 6 -11.34 9.17 -6.37
N ASP A 7 -12.06 9.69 -5.38
CA ASP A 7 -11.94 9.30 -3.97
C ASP A 7 -12.42 7.86 -3.71
N ASP A 8 -13.05 7.23 -4.71
CA ASP A 8 -13.39 5.81 -4.68
C ASP A 8 -12.13 4.95 -4.76
N PHE A 9 -11.70 4.48 -3.59
CA PHE A 9 -10.73 3.41 -3.44
C PHE A 9 -11.48 2.08 -3.29
N HIS A 10 -11.30 1.20 -4.27
CA HIS A 10 -11.87 -0.13 -4.29
C HIS A 10 -10.78 -1.16 -4.57
N ILE A 11 -10.86 -2.30 -3.86
CA ILE A 11 -10.01 -3.47 -4.12
C ILE A 11 -10.94 -4.57 -4.62
N GLY A 12 -10.71 -5.00 -5.86
CA GLY A 12 -11.44 -6.12 -6.47
C GLY A 12 -11.11 -7.46 -5.80
N ASP A 13 -11.93 -8.47 -6.07
CA ASP A 13 -11.89 -9.76 -5.36
C ASP A 13 -10.54 -10.46 -5.43
N GLU A 14 -9.90 -10.48 -6.60
CA GLU A 14 -8.57 -11.09 -6.78
C GLU A 14 -7.51 -10.38 -5.93
N GLY A 15 -7.54 -9.05 -5.89
CA GLY A 15 -6.63 -8.26 -5.06
C GLY A 15 -6.88 -8.49 -3.57
N TYR A 16 -8.15 -8.59 -3.16
CA TYR A 16 -8.52 -8.85 -1.78
C TYR A 16 -8.11 -10.26 -1.34
N GLN A 17 -8.30 -11.26 -2.20
CA GLN A 17 -7.86 -12.63 -1.98
C GLN A 17 -6.34 -12.69 -1.82
N PHE A 18 -5.60 -12.02 -2.70
CA PHE A 18 -4.14 -11.93 -2.60
C PHE A 18 -3.71 -11.35 -1.24
N LEU A 19 -4.32 -10.25 -0.80
CA LEU A 19 -4.00 -9.61 0.47
C LEU A 19 -4.27 -10.52 1.67
N THR A 20 -5.35 -11.29 1.60
CA THR A 20 -5.74 -12.24 2.66
C THR A 20 -4.75 -13.40 2.74
N GLU A 21 -4.44 -14.03 1.60
CA GLU A 21 -3.52 -15.17 1.51
C GLU A 21 -2.08 -14.81 1.93
N ASN A 22 -1.66 -13.57 1.71
CA ASN A 22 -0.31 -13.10 2.04
C ASN A 22 -0.21 -12.43 3.43
N ASN A 23 -1.28 -12.48 4.24
CA ASN A 23 -1.35 -11.82 5.55
C ASN A 23 -0.88 -10.35 5.49
N SER A 24 -1.33 -9.64 4.46
CA SER A 24 -0.78 -8.33 4.08
C SER A 24 -1.07 -7.22 5.09
N ALA A 25 -1.98 -7.43 6.05
CA ALA A 25 -2.30 -6.44 7.07
C ALA A 25 -1.05 -6.00 7.87
N LYS A 26 -0.21 -6.95 8.29
CA LYS A 26 1.05 -6.65 9.02
C LYS A 26 2.00 -5.79 8.18
N ILE A 27 2.11 -6.09 6.88
CA ILE A 27 2.97 -5.35 5.94
C ILE A 27 2.49 -3.91 5.81
N LEU A 28 1.17 -3.73 5.64
CA LEU A 28 0.55 -2.42 5.50
C LEU A 28 0.67 -1.59 6.78
N ASP A 29 0.50 -2.18 7.96
CA ASP A 29 0.66 -1.48 9.24
C ASP A 29 2.09 -0.96 9.45
N VAL A 30 3.10 -1.81 9.16
CA VAL A 30 4.51 -1.43 9.28
C VAL A 30 4.85 -0.33 8.28
N PHE A 31 4.36 -0.44 7.04
CA PHE A 31 4.57 0.61 6.05
C PHE A 31 3.92 1.92 6.48
N ALA A 32 2.69 1.91 7.01
CA ALA A 32 2.03 3.10 7.53
C ALA A 32 2.86 3.80 8.60
N LYS A 33 3.42 3.06 9.57
CA LYS A 33 4.32 3.61 10.60
C LYS A 33 5.54 4.30 10.00
N HIS A 34 6.20 3.66 9.01
CA HIS A 34 7.32 4.27 8.30
C HIS A 34 6.91 5.55 7.58
N LEU A 35 5.75 5.56 6.92
CA LEU A 35 5.27 6.76 6.23
C LEU A 35 5.00 7.88 7.22
N GLU A 36 4.32 7.60 8.34
CA GLU A 36 4.02 8.57 9.40
C GLU A 36 5.27 9.26 9.91
N GLN A 37 6.35 8.49 10.15
CA GLN A 37 7.64 8.97 10.65
C GLN A 37 8.55 9.62 9.59
N SER A 38 8.20 9.52 8.30
CA SER A 38 8.99 10.06 7.19
C SER A 38 8.45 11.39 6.67
N ASP A 39 9.29 12.14 5.95
CA ASP A 39 8.88 13.34 5.22
C ASP A 39 8.12 13.03 3.90
N PHE A 40 8.06 11.75 3.49
CA PHE A 40 7.38 11.28 2.27
C PHE A 40 7.89 11.96 0.99
N GLU A 41 9.20 12.06 0.83
CA GLU A 41 9.79 12.56 -0.41
C GLU A 41 9.93 11.45 -1.46
N PRO A 42 9.74 11.71 -2.77
CA PRO A 42 9.83 10.69 -3.81
C PRO A 42 11.13 9.87 -3.79
N SER A 43 12.25 10.50 -3.43
CA SER A 43 13.57 9.86 -3.32
C SER A 43 13.65 8.86 -2.16
N THR A 44 12.79 8.97 -1.14
CA THR A 44 12.82 8.16 0.09
C THR A 44 11.86 6.97 0.05
N ILE A 45 10.80 7.02 -0.77
CA ILE A 45 9.72 6.01 -0.77
C ILE A 45 10.24 4.59 -1.04
N GLU A 46 11.16 4.43 -1.98
CA GLU A 46 11.78 3.12 -2.28
C GLU A 46 12.51 2.56 -1.06
N GLY A 47 13.18 3.42 -0.28
CA GLY A 47 13.83 3.05 0.98
C GLY A 47 12.83 2.58 2.04
N LEU A 48 11.69 3.29 2.17
CA LEU A 48 10.63 2.91 3.11
C LEU A 48 9.99 1.56 2.75
N ILE A 49 9.81 1.26 1.46
CA ILE A 49 9.33 -0.04 0.97
C ILE A 49 10.33 -1.14 1.37
N LYS A 50 11.62 -0.91 1.12
CA LYS A 50 12.67 -1.88 1.47
C LYS A 50 12.75 -2.11 2.97
N GLN A 51 12.71 -1.05 3.78
CA GLN A 51 12.71 -1.14 5.24
C GLN A 51 11.52 -1.95 5.75
N THR A 52 10.32 -1.71 5.19
CA THR A 52 9.13 -2.51 5.49
C THR A 52 9.36 -4.00 5.21
N GLY A 53 9.97 -4.33 4.06
CA GLY A 53 10.30 -5.72 3.74
C GLY A 53 11.28 -6.38 4.71
N LEU A 54 12.21 -5.62 5.28
CA LEU A 54 13.11 -6.10 6.32
C LEU A 54 12.33 -6.37 7.61
N ASP A 55 11.54 -5.41 8.08
CA ASP A 55 10.84 -5.48 9.37
C ASP A 55 9.68 -6.47 9.38
N THR A 56 9.11 -6.78 8.20
CA THR A 56 8.10 -7.83 8.05
C THR A 56 8.63 -9.14 7.50
N GLU A 57 9.95 -9.24 7.28
CA GLU A 57 10.61 -10.40 6.66
C GLU A 57 9.96 -10.83 5.33
N THR A 58 9.40 -9.87 4.58
CA THR A 58 8.68 -10.10 3.34
C THR A 58 9.46 -9.52 2.16
N LYS A 59 9.57 -10.27 1.05
CA LYS A 59 10.37 -9.87 -0.11
C LYS A 59 9.62 -10.02 -1.44
N GLY A 60 10.17 -9.40 -2.48
CA GLY A 60 9.74 -9.60 -3.86
C GLY A 60 8.25 -9.34 -4.10
N LYS A 61 7.59 -10.25 -4.82
CA LYS A 61 6.20 -10.11 -5.26
C LYS A 61 5.25 -9.89 -4.08
N ALA A 62 5.40 -10.62 -2.98
CA ALA A 62 4.52 -10.51 -1.81
C ALA A 62 4.55 -9.10 -1.19
N LEU A 63 5.74 -8.53 -0.98
CA LEU A 63 5.91 -7.18 -0.45
C LEU A 63 5.31 -6.13 -1.40
N PHE A 64 5.76 -6.13 -2.66
CA PHE A 64 5.37 -5.08 -3.62
C PHE A 64 3.89 -5.14 -3.98
N MET A 65 3.31 -6.33 -4.15
CA MET A 65 1.88 -6.46 -4.43
C MET A 65 1.02 -6.12 -3.22
N SER A 66 1.43 -6.51 -2.00
CA SER A 66 0.69 -6.14 -0.78
C SER A 66 0.59 -4.61 -0.64
N LEU A 67 1.71 -3.91 -0.79
CA LEU A 67 1.75 -2.45 -0.72
C LEU A 67 1.01 -1.82 -1.89
N ARG A 68 1.15 -2.34 -3.12
CA ARG A 68 0.42 -1.82 -4.29
C ARG A 68 -1.09 -1.92 -4.09
N ILE A 69 -1.61 -3.12 -3.85
CA ILE A 69 -3.06 -3.34 -3.77
C ILE A 69 -3.63 -2.51 -2.60
N GLY A 70 -2.97 -2.52 -1.43
CA GLY A 70 -3.44 -1.76 -0.27
C GLY A 70 -3.34 -0.23 -0.38
N THR A 71 -2.68 0.31 -1.41
CA THR A 71 -2.52 1.76 -1.60
C THR A 71 -3.12 2.28 -2.91
N THR A 72 -3.24 1.44 -3.94
CA THR A 72 -3.79 1.83 -5.25
C THR A 72 -5.12 1.15 -5.56
N GLY A 73 -5.36 -0.05 -5.04
CA GLY A 73 -6.53 -0.89 -5.36
C GLY A 73 -6.27 -1.86 -6.52
N ASP A 74 -5.15 -1.70 -7.21
CA ASP A 74 -4.80 -2.43 -8.43
C ASP A 74 -3.75 -3.51 -8.18
N MET A 75 -3.85 -4.63 -8.88
CA MET A 75 -2.82 -5.69 -8.82
C MET A 75 -1.59 -5.37 -9.70
N HIS A 76 -1.76 -4.48 -10.67
CA HIS A 76 -0.75 -4.12 -11.65
C HIS A 76 -0.67 -2.60 -11.81
N GLY A 77 0.30 -2.12 -12.60
CA GLY A 77 0.42 -0.71 -12.93
C GLY A 77 1.88 -0.22 -12.94
N PRO A 78 2.09 1.10 -13.08
CA PRO A 78 3.41 1.69 -13.19
C PRO A 78 4.17 1.58 -11.87
N SER A 79 5.44 2.00 -11.84
CA SER A 79 6.29 1.97 -10.64
C SER A 79 5.53 2.36 -9.35
N LEU A 80 5.61 1.50 -8.33
CA LEU A 80 4.93 1.71 -7.06
C LEU A 80 5.42 2.98 -6.35
N PRO A 81 6.74 3.24 -6.20
CA PRO A 81 7.22 4.50 -5.63
C PRO A 81 6.65 5.74 -6.33
N ILE A 82 6.59 5.74 -7.66
CA ILE A 82 6.03 6.85 -8.45
C ILE A 82 4.53 6.99 -8.16
N SER A 83 3.80 5.87 -8.14
CA SER A 83 2.36 5.86 -7.85
C SER A 83 2.08 6.44 -6.45
N LEU A 84 2.86 6.06 -5.45
CA LEU A 84 2.75 6.56 -4.08
C LEU A 84 3.06 8.05 -4.00
N ALA A 85 4.12 8.51 -4.66
CA ALA A 85 4.48 9.93 -4.72
C ALA A 85 3.33 10.77 -5.32
N LEU A 86 2.71 10.30 -6.41
CA LEU A 86 1.59 10.96 -7.06
C LEU A 86 0.30 10.95 -6.22
N LEU A 87 0.06 9.88 -5.46
CA LEU A 87 -1.09 9.79 -4.54
C LEU A 87 -0.95 10.73 -3.34
N GLY A 88 0.27 10.89 -2.84
CA GLY A 88 0.59 11.71 -1.66
C GLY A 88 0.34 11.00 -0.32
N LYS A 89 1.13 11.37 0.69
CA LYS A 89 1.17 10.74 2.04
C LYS A 89 -0.21 10.53 2.64
N LYS A 90 -1.03 11.58 2.69
CA LYS A 90 -2.36 11.54 3.32
C LYS A 90 -3.26 10.48 2.69
N ARG A 91 -3.32 10.42 1.35
CA ARG A 91 -4.17 9.47 0.63
C ARG A 91 -3.67 8.04 0.79
N VAL A 92 -2.35 7.84 0.72
CA VAL A 92 -1.73 6.53 0.94
C VAL A 92 -2.07 6.00 2.34
N LEU A 93 -1.90 6.80 3.39
CA LEU A 93 -2.24 6.39 4.76
C LEU A 93 -3.74 6.08 4.94
N GLN A 94 -4.62 6.90 4.36
CA GLN A 94 -6.07 6.64 4.41
C GLN A 94 -6.46 5.31 3.75
N ARG A 95 -5.88 5.01 2.58
CA ARG A 95 -6.14 3.76 1.85
C ARG A 95 -5.57 2.54 2.57
N ILE A 96 -4.40 2.67 3.20
CA ILE A 96 -3.85 1.63 4.08
C ILE A 96 -4.83 1.34 5.23
N LEU A 97 -5.31 2.38 5.92
CA LEU A 97 -6.26 2.22 7.02
C LEU A 97 -7.57 1.55 6.57
N GLN A 98 -8.13 1.95 5.43
CA GLN A 98 -9.32 1.32 4.87
C GLN A 98 -9.08 -0.16 4.54
N THR A 99 -7.92 -0.47 3.95
CA THR A 99 -7.53 -1.84 3.60
C THR A 99 -7.37 -2.72 4.84
N THR A 100 -6.64 -2.25 5.85
CA THR A 100 -6.37 -3.05 7.06
C THR A 100 -7.63 -3.28 7.90
N LYS A 101 -8.54 -2.29 7.97
CA LYS A 101 -9.88 -2.49 8.55
C LYS A 101 -10.67 -3.58 7.80
N ARG A 102 -10.67 -3.54 6.47
CA ARG A 102 -11.35 -4.55 5.64
C ARG A 102 -10.80 -5.96 5.92
N LEU A 103 -9.48 -6.10 5.94
CA LEU A 103 -8.81 -7.39 6.19
C LEU A 103 -9.07 -7.96 7.58
N ARG A 104 -9.41 -7.11 8.56
CA ARG A 104 -9.74 -7.52 9.94
C ARG A 104 -11.23 -7.78 10.15
N GLY A 105 -12.08 -7.48 9.17
CA GLY A 105 -13.53 -7.59 9.30
C GLY A 105 -14.20 -6.43 10.04
N ASP A 106 -13.53 -5.28 10.13
CA ASP A 106 -14.02 -4.08 10.84
C ASP A 106 -14.89 -3.15 9.96
N LEU A 107 -15.33 -3.62 8.78
CA LEU A 107 -16.10 -2.87 7.77
C LEU A 107 -17.35 -3.62 7.33
#